data_AF-A0A9P5V096-F1
#
_entry.id   AF-A0A9P5V096-F1
#
_cell.length_a   1.000
_cell.length_b   1.000
_cell.length_c   1.000
_cell.angle_alpha   90.00
_cell.angle_beta   90.00
_cell.angle_gamma   90.00
#
_symmetry.space_group_name_H-M   'P 1'
#
loop_
_entity.id
_entity.type
_entity.pdbx_description
1 polymer ?
#
loop_
_entity_poly.entity_id
_entity_poly.type
_entity_poly.pdbx_seq_one_letter_code
_entity_poly.pdbx_strand_id
1 'polypeptide(L)'
;MSDVKHNAMTTPREADDECHTIYQAVKQAVLDEIHRINREDDRHGLHEMDKLKHITEYTPVLYATEDVAFGRNYFAKIHLGDGKYVHARAHKSTDGDIEFYSLLTTPECAVWDKDTPLEYFID
;
A
#
# COMPACT_ATOMS: atom_id res chain seq x y z
N MET A 1 -6.77 3.94 -23.74
CA MET A 1 -7.44 4.67 -22.64
C MET A 1 -8.05 3.61 -21.75
N SER A 2 -7.34 3.23 -20.69
CA SER A 2 -7.66 2.07 -19.84
C SER A 2 -8.62 2.47 -18.73
N ASP A 3 -9.57 1.61 -18.43
CA ASP A 3 -10.75 1.80 -17.60
C ASP A 3 -10.46 2.06 -16.12
N VAL A 4 -10.22 3.33 -15.74
CA VAL A 4 -10.19 3.78 -14.33
C VAL A 4 -11.61 3.95 -13.74
N LYS A 5 -12.67 3.54 -14.47
CA LYS A 5 -14.07 3.92 -14.13
C LYS A 5 -14.90 2.90 -13.36
N HIS A 6 -14.37 1.73 -13.06
CA HIS A 6 -15.01 0.84 -12.09
C HIS A 6 -14.14 0.75 -10.85
N ASN A 7 -14.44 1.61 -9.88
CA ASN A 7 -13.94 1.47 -8.52
C ASN A 7 -14.51 0.15 -7.97
N ALA A 8 -13.79 -0.95 -8.18
CA ALA A 8 -14.20 -2.30 -7.79
C ALA A 8 -13.96 -2.57 -6.29
N MET A 9 -13.25 -1.68 -5.60
CA MET A 9 -13.11 -1.76 -4.16
C MET A 9 -14.32 -1.17 -3.43
N THR A 10 -14.56 -1.68 -2.24
CA THR A 10 -15.54 -1.14 -1.28
C THR A 10 -15.19 0.29 -0.88
N THR A 11 -16.14 1.00 -0.27
CA THR A 11 -15.85 2.30 0.38
C THR A 11 -14.74 2.12 1.43
N PRO A 12 -13.69 2.96 1.42
CA PRO A 12 -12.66 2.92 2.44
C PRO A 12 -13.24 3.03 3.85
N ARG A 13 -12.75 2.17 4.74
CA ARG A 13 -13.15 2.10 6.15
C ARG A 13 -11.92 2.06 7.05
N GLU A 14 -12.11 2.37 8.33
CA GLU A 14 -11.05 2.29 9.33
C GLU A 14 -10.47 0.88 9.43
N ALA A 15 -9.16 0.79 9.66
CA ALA A 15 -8.48 -0.49 9.85
C ALA A 15 -9.05 -1.23 11.06
N ASP A 16 -9.43 -2.48 10.83
CA ASP A 16 -9.87 -3.42 11.86
C ASP A 16 -8.84 -4.54 12.07
N ASP A 17 -9.15 -5.48 12.96
CA ASP A 17 -8.26 -6.58 13.30
C ASP A 17 -7.88 -7.46 12.08
N GLU A 18 -8.76 -7.60 11.09
CA GLU A 18 -8.45 -8.33 9.85
C GLU A 18 -7.43 -7.57 9.01
N CYS A 19 -7.63 -6.26 8.81
CA CYS A 19 -6.67 -5.41 8.12
C CYS A 19 -5.29 -5.46 8.80
N HIS A 20 -5.26 -5.31 10.13
CA HIS A 20 -4.01 -5.40 10.88
C HIS A 20 -3.32 -6.76 10.72
N THR A 21 -4.07 -7.85 10.74
CA THR A 21 -3.53 -9.20 10.54
C THR A 21 -2.90 -9.37 9.16
N ILE A 22 -3.58 -8.90 8.11
CA ILE A 22 -3.11 -9.02 6.73
C ILE A 22 -1.83 -8.23 6.53
N TYR A 23 -1.81 -6.96 6.92
CA TYR A 23 -0.64 -6.11 6.72
C TYR A 23 0.51 -6.41 7.67
N GLN A 24 0.24 -7.05 8.81
CA GLN A 24 1.30 -7.61 9.65
C GLN A 24 1.97 -8.82 8.97
N ALA A 25 1.20 -9.67 8.26
CA ALA A 25 1.75 -10.82 7.53
C ALA A 25 2.64 -10.39 6.36
N VAL A 26 2.25 -9.33 5.63
CA VAL A 26 3.01 -8.81 4.48
C VAL A 26 3.99 -7.69 4.82
N LYS A 27 4.14 -7.35 6.10
CA LYS A 27 4.94 -6.20 6.56
C LYS A 27 6.35 -6.19 5.98
N GLN A 28 7.05 -7.32 6.03
CA GLN A 28 8.43 -7.41 5.56
C GLN A 28 8.51 -7.14 4.04
N ALA A 29 7.62 -7.75 3.25
CA ALA A 29 7.57 -7.55 1.81
C ALA A 29 7.28 -6.09 1.43
N VAL A 30 6.37 -5.43 2.16
CA VAL A 30 6.08 -4.00 2.00
C VAL A 30 7.32 -3.15 2.28
N LEU A 31 8.04 -3.41 3.38
CA LEU A 31 9.25 -2.67 3.74
C LEU A 31 10.39 -2.90 2.73
N ASP A 32 10.55 -4.13 2.25
CA ASP A 32 11.55 -4.47 1.25
C ASP A 32 11.29 -3.73 -0.07
N GLU A 33 10.02 -3.60 -0.46
CA GLU A 33 9.62 -2.85 -1.64
C GLU A 33 9.86 -1.34 -1.46
N ILE A 34 9.53 -0.77 -0.31
CA ILE A 34 9.87 0.63 0.03
C ILE A 34 11.38 0.85 -0.10
N HIS A 35 12.21 -0.04 0.46
CA HIS A 35 13.66 0.06 0.35
C HIS A 35 14.17 -0.14 -1.08
N ARG A 36 13.51 -0.96 -1.90
CA ARG A 36 13.83 -1.11 -3.32
C ARG A 36 13.61 0.21 -4.05
N ILE A 37 12.43 0.82 -3.90
CA ILE A 37 12.09 2.06 -4.59
C ILE A 37 13.03 3.20 -4.11
N ASN A 38 13.31 3.31 -2.81
CA ASN A 38 14.30 4.28 -2.29
C ASN A 38 15.68 4.15 -2.95
N ARG A 39 16.17 2.92 -3.11
CA ARG A 39 17.48 2.68 -3.77
C ARG A 39 17.47 3.06 -5.24
N GLU A 40 16.33 2.91 -5.91
CA GLU A 40 16.17 3.34 -7.30
C GLU A 40 16.14 4.86 -7.40
N ASP A 41 15.43 5.54 -6.51
CA ASP A 41 15.38 7.01 -6.41
C ASP A 41 16.76 7.63 -6.16
N ASP A 42 17.52 7.10 -5.19
CA ASP A 42 18.91 7.49 -4.90
C ASP A 42 19.81 7.31 -6.13
N ARG A 43 19.59 6.26 -6.93
CA ARG A 43 20.36 5.99 -8.16
C ARG A 43 20.01 6.98 -9.29
N HIS A 44 18.79 7.50 -9.31
CA HIS A 44 18.31 8.46 -10.31
C HIS A 44 18.47 9.93 -9.87
N GLY A 45 18.93 10.18 -8.64
CA GLY A 45 19.27 11.52 -8.13
C GLY A 45 18.06 12.42 -7.93
N LEU A 46 16.87 11.84 -7.82
CA LEU A 46 15.60 12.56 -7.67
C LEU A 46 15.36 12.96 -6.20
N HIS A 47 15.92 12.23 -5.22
CA HIS A 47 15.88 12.52 -3.77
C HIS A 47 14.47 12.68 -3.17
N GLU A 48 13.41 12.39 -3.92
CA GLU A 48 12.03 12.53 -3.46
C GLU A 48 11.71 11.54 -2.32
N MET A 49 12.46 10.44 -2.23
CA MET A 49 12.25 9.37 -1.25
C MET A 49 13.19 9.42 -0.04
N ASP A 50 14.01 10.46 0.12
CA ASP A 50 14.81 10.69 1.33
C ASP A 50 13.97 10.68 2.61
N LYS A 51 12.68 11.03 2.47
CA LYS A 51 11.68 11.01 3.55
C LYS A 51 11.44 9.60 4.11
N LEU A 52 11.68 8.53 3.35
CA LEU A 52 11.47 7.14 3.80
C LEU A 52 12.67 6.54 4.55
N LYS A 53 13.78 7.27 4.71
CA LYS A 53 14.99 6.78 5.42
C LYS A 53 14.76 6.47 6.90
N HIS A 54 13.69 7.00 7.49
CA HIS A 54 13.27 6.73 8.86
C HIS A 54 11.80 6.36 8.91
N ILE A 55 11.52 5.05 8.85
CA ILE A 55 10.21 4.48 9.17
C ILE A 55 10.18 4.30 10.68
N THR A 56 9.36 5.09 11.37
CA THR A 56 9.23 5.07 12.83
C THR A 56 7.97 4.33 13.28
N GLU A 57 7.05 4.07 12.36
CA GLU A 57 5.79 3.38 12.60
C GLU A 57 5.42 2.46 11.43
N TYR A 58 4.49 1.53 11.65
CA TYR A 58 3.84 0.76 10.58
C TYR A 58 2.44 0.41 11.04
N THR A 59 1.49 1.30 10.75
CA THR A 59 0.12 1.19 11.25
C THR A 59 -0.86 1.37 10.10
N PRO A 60 -1.56 0.31 9.66
CA PRO A 60 -2.71 0.44 8.78
C PRO A 60 -3.77 1.35 9.44
N VAL A 61 -4.26 2.35 8.71
CA VAL A 61 -5.25 3.32 9.24
C VAL A 61 -6.59 3.27 8.49
N LEU A 62 -6.54 3.00 7.19
CA LEU A 62 -7.73 2.86 6.33
C LEU A 62 -7.50 1.68 5.42
N TYR A 63 -8.58 1.00 5.06
CA TYR A 63 -8.52 -0.03 4.04
C TYR A 63 -9.84 -0.16 3.26
N ALA A 64 -9.72 -0.76 2.09
CA ALA A 64 -10.82 -1.14 1.22
C ALA A 64 -10.53 -2.53 0.65
N THR A 65 -11.57 -3.22 0.18
CA THR A 65 -11.44 -4.58 -0.33
C THR A 65 -12.13 -4.73 -1.68
N GLU A 66 -11.61 -5.63 -2.51
CA GLU A 66 -12.22 -6.03 -3.78
C GLU A 66 -12.27 -7.56 -3.82
N ASP A 67 -13.47 -8.12 -4.01
CA ASP A 67 -13.65 -9.55 -4.21
C ASP A 67 -13.25 -9.94 -5.64
N VAL A 68 -12.38 -10.95 -5.77
CA VAL A 68 -11.90 -11.46 -7.07
C VAL A 68 -12.09 -12.98 -7.15
N ALA A 69 -11.93 -13.56 -8.34
CA ALA A 69 -12.29 -14.96 -8.61
C ALA A 69 -11.63 -16.00 -7.67
N PHE A 70 -10.44 -15.71 -7.14
CA PHE A 70 -9.65 -16.64 -6.31
C PHE A 70 -9.25 -16.06 -4.95
N GLY A 71 -9.99 -15.06 -4.46
CA GLY A 71 -9.69 -14.46 -3.16
C GLY A 71 -10.21 -13.03 -3.05
N ARG A 72 -9.51 -12.24 -2.25
CA ARG A 72 -9.84 -10.84 -2.00
C ARG A 72 -8.58 -9.99 -2.01
N ASN A 73 -8.64 -8.89 -2.75
CA ASN A 73 -7.64 -7.85 -2.68
C ASN A 73 -7.96 -6.92 -1.51
N TYR A 74 -6.91 -6.55 -0.79
CA TYR A 74 -6.92 -5.55 0.26
C TYR A 74 -6.07 -4.39 -0.22
N PHE A 75 -6.63 -3.19 -0.11
CA PHE A 75 -5.95 -1.94 -0.33
C PHE A 75 -5.91 -1.25 1.02
N ALA A 76 -4.74 -0.86 1.52
CA ALA A 76 -4.64 -0.15 2.78
C ALA A 76 -3.73 1.04 2.70
N LYS A 77 -4.12 2.07 3.42
CA LYS A 77 -3.29 3.21 3.76
C LYS A 77 -2.57 2.90 5.06
N ILE A 78 -1.25 2.92 5.02
CA ILE A 78 -0.37 2.56 6.14
C ILE A 78 0.42 3.79 6.55
N HIS A 79 0.30 4.19 7.80
CA HIS A 79 1.12 5.23 8.41
C HIS A 79 2.50 4.68 8.74
N LEU A 80 3.54 5.35 8.22
CA LEU A 80 4.94 4.99 8.44
C LEU A 80 5.64 5.87 9.49
N GLY A 81 4.90 6.81 10.08
CA GLY A 81 5.41 7.83 10.99
C GLY A 81 5.75 9.14 10.29
N ASP A 82 5.94 10.20 11.07
CA ASP A 82 6.23 11.57 10.59
C ASP A 82 5.25 12.10 9.52
N GLY A 83 3.98 11.67 9.57
CA GLY A 83 2.96 12.07 8.59
C GLY A 83 3.13 11.46 7.20
N LYS A 84 3.97 10.42 7.08
CA LYS A 84 4.21 9.68 5.83
C LYS A 84 3.27 8.49 5.76
N TYR A 85 2.66 8.30 4.60
CA TYR A 85 1.76 7.19 4.34
C TYR A 85 2.18 6.46 3.06
N VAL A 86 1.88 5.17 2.99
CA VAL A 86 1.94 4.39 1.74
C VAL A 86 0.60 3.73 1.52
N HIS A 87 0.21 3.54 0.26
CA HIS A 87 -0.94 2.72 -0.08
C HIS A 87 -0.42 1.38 -0.59
N ALA A 88 -0.79 0.29 0.08
CA ALA A 88 -0.28 -1.04 -0.19
C ALA A 88 -1.42 -1.97 -0.59
N ARG A 89 -1.16 -2.82 -1.56
CA ARG A 89 -2.06 -3.87 -2.02
C ARG A 89 -1.57 -5.22 -1.53
N ALA A 90 -2.46 -5.97 -0.90
CA ALA A 90 -2.24 -7.37 -0.53
C ALA A 90 -3.37 -8.22 -1.11
N HIS A 91 -3.10 -9.50 -1.34
CA HIS A 91 -4.09 -10.46 -1.77
C HIS A 91 -4.20 -11.57 -0.73
N LYS A 92 -5.43 -11.94 -0.39
CA LYS A 92 -5.73 -13.12 0.43
C LYS A 92 -6.43 -14.13 -0.46
N SER A 93 -5.79 -15.26 -0.71
CA SER A 93 -6.36 -16.35 -1.51
C SER A 93 -7.54 -17.01 -0.79
N THR A 94 -8.35 -17.76 -1.52
CA THR A 94 -9.41 -18.60 -0.92
C THR A 94 -8.87 -19.65 0.05
N ASP A 95 -7.61 -20.07 -0.13
CA ASP A 95 -6.93 -21.05 0.71
C ASP A 95 -6.32 -20.41 1.98
N GLY A 96 -6.36 -19.07 2.07
CA GLY A 96 -5.92 -18.30 3.24
C GLY A 96 -4.49 -17.77 3.14
N ASP A 97 -3.79 -18.01 2.03
CA ASP A 97 -2.47 -17.46 1.79
C ASP A 97 -2.56 -15.94 1.59
N ILE A 98 -1.65 -15.21 2.22
CA ILE A 98 -1.61 -13.74 2.16
C ILE A 98 -0.31 -13.33 1.49
N GLU A 99 -0.43 -12.59 0.40
CA GLU A 99 0.71 -12.15 -0.40
C GLU A 99 0.69 -10.64 -0.61
N PHE A 100 1.87 -10.04 -0.55
CA PHE A 100 2.06 -8.66 -0.98
C PHE A 100 1.99 -8.59 -2.50
N TYR A 101 1.23 -7.64 -3.03
CA TYR A 101 1.15 -7.41 -4.47
C TYR A 101 1.99 -6.20 -4.88
N SER A 102 1.63 -5.02 -4.39
CA SER A 102 2.26 -3.78 -4.83
C SER A 102 2.04 -2.60 -3.89
N LEU A 103 2.80 -1.52 -4.11
CA LEU A 103 2.53 -0.21 -3.56
C LEU A 103 1.94 0.67 -4.64
N LEU A 104 1.09 1.62 -4.26
CA LEU A 104 0.73 2.71 -5.15
C LEU A 104 1.96 3.60 -5.34
N THR A 105 2.55 3.52 -6.53
CA THR A 105 3.65 4.38 -6.93
C THR A 105 3.24 5.27 -8.10
N THR A 106 3.88 6.42 -8.20
CA THR A 106 3.90 7.27 -9.39
C THR A 106 5.34 7.47 -9.81
N PRO A 107 5.62 7.92 -11.05
CA PRO A 107 6.99 8.20 -11.48
C PRO A 107 7.76 9.18 -10.58
N GLU A 108 7.04 9.97 -9.78
CA GLU A 108 7.60 11.03 -8.93
C GLU A 108 7.52 10.71 -7.43
N CYS A 109 6.65 9.80 -6.99
CA CYS A 109 6.44 9.55 -5.57
C CYS A 109 5.75 8.21 -5.24
N ALA A 110 6.13 7.59 -4.12
CA ALA A 110 5.44 6.46 -3.48
C ALA A 110 4.94 6.78 -2.05
N VAL A 111 5.15 8.02 -1.58
CA VAL A 111 4.78 8.49 -0.24
C VAL A 111 3.66 9.49 -0.32
N TRP A 112 2.61 9.24 0.45
CA TRP A 112 1.39 10.01 0.49
C TRP A 112 1.26 10.74 1.82
N ASP A 113 0.46 11.78 1.85
CA ASP A 113 0.09 12.48 3.08
C ASP A 113 -1.18 11.85 3.71
N LYS A 114 -1.60 12.39 4.86
CA LYS A 114 -2.79 11.93 5.57
C LYS A 114 -4.09 12.18 4.79
N ASP A 115 -4.16 13.23 3.99
CA ASP A 115 -5.38 13.68 3.33
C ASP A 115 -5.59 13.02 1.96
N THR A 116 -4.55 12.41 1.41
CA THR A 116 -4.59 11.64 0.16
C THR A 116 -5.59 10.48 0.29
N PRO A 117 -6.64 10.42 -0.53
CA PRO A 117 -7.64 9.37 -0.44
C PRO A 117 -7.05 8.00 -0.79
N LEU A 118 -7.53 6.95 -0.12
CA LEU A 118 -7.28 5.58 -0.57
C LEU A 118 -8.17 5.32 -1.79
N GLU A 119 -7.53 5.03 -2.92
CA GLU A 119 -8.18 4.79 -4.21
C GLU A 119 -7.80 3.43 -4.77
N TYR A 120 -8.56 2.96 -5.75
CA TYR A 120 -8.24 1.74 -6.47
C TYR A 120 -7.00 1.94 -7.35
N PHE A 121 -6.09 0.97 -7.35
CA PHE A 121 -4.92 0.96 -8.22
C PHE A 121 -4.54 -0.46 -8.65
N ILE A 122 -3.94 -0.55 -9.84
CA ILE A 122 -3.57 -1.83 -10.48
C ILE A 122 -2.06 -2.09 -10.39
N ASP A 123 -1.26 -1.02 -10.23
CA ASP A 123 0.22 -0.98 -10.30
C ASP A 123 0.90 -2.28 -9.87
#